data_AF-B7PU43-F1
#
_entry.id   AF-B7PU43-F1
#
_cell.length_a   1.000
_cell.length_b   1.000
_cell.length_c   1.000
_cell.angle_alpha   90.00
_cell.angle_beta   90.00
_cell.angle_gamma   90.00
#
_symmetry.space_group_name_H-M   'P 1'
#
loop_
_entity.id
_entity.type
_entity.pdbx_description
1 polymer ?
#
loop_
_entity_poly.entity_id
_entity_poly.type
_entity_poly.pdbx_seq_one_letter_code
_entity_poly.pdbx_strand_id
1 'polypeptide(L)'
;YRFTSYSPSLLASASVAAAIHGLNRPLSCPRNEVVTTLEQITHVEADQIRQCVQDIEVLMATSFAAFQQPPHSKVSSPSTAYASTKLSSNNVPSTLDSSQPNTPTDVQDVNF
;
A
#
# COMPACT_ATOMS: atom_id res chain seq x y z
N TYR A 1 9.52 -5.98 6.47
CA TYR A 1 9.85 -6.75 7.69
C TYR A 1 9.39 -6.05 8.97
N ARG A 2 9.52 -4.72 9.10
CA ARG A 2 9.18 -4.02 10.36
C ARG A 2 7.73 -4.23 10.84
N PHE A 3 6.77 -4.26 9.92
CA PHE A 3 5.34 -4.45 10.24
C PHE A 3 4.88 -5.92 10.26
N THR A 4 5.72 -6.88 9.84
CA THR A 4 5.32 -8.30 9.81
C THR A 4 5.26 -8.93 11.20
N SER A 5 5.84 -8.28 12.21
CA SER A 5 5.77 -8.66 13.62
C SER A 5 4.62 -8.02 14.39
N TYR A 6 3.89 -7.07 13.79
CA TYR A 6 2.76 -6.42 14.46
C TYR A 6 1.48 -7.22 14.26
N SER A 7 0.65 -7.22 15.31
CA SER A 7 -0.70 -7.76 15.18
C SER A 7 -1.51 -6.88 14.22
N PRO A 8 -2.48 -7.46 13.48
CA PRO A 8 -3.35 -6.68 12.61
C PRO A 8 -4.09 -5.56 13.33
N SER A 9 -4.50 -5.81 14.58
CA SER A 9 -5.18 -4.83 15.45
C SER A 9 -4.29 -3.62 15.75
N LEU A 10 -3.04 -3.84 16.16
CA LEU A 10 -2.07 -2.77 16.43
C LEU A 10 -1.83 -1.92 15.16
N LEU A 11 -1.59 -2.58 14.02
CA LEU A 11 -1.32 -1.88 12.77
C LEU A 11 -2.52 -1.05 12.30
N ALA A 12 -3.74 -1.58 12.44
CA ALA A 12 -4.97 -0.85 12.11
C ALA A 12 -5.18 0.36 13.02
N SER A 13 -5.07 0.19 14.35
CA SER A 13 -5.19 1.28 15.33
C SER A 13 -4.16 2.38 15.08
N ALA A 14 -2.90 2.01 14.85
CA ALA A 14 -1.84 2.96 14.55
C ALA A 14 -2.08 3.70 13.22
N SER A 15 -2.58 3.00 12.19
CA SER A 15 -2.91 3.63 10.90
C SER A 15 -4.03 4.66 11.05
N VAL A 16 -5.08 4.35 11.82
CA VAL A 16 -6.17 5.29 12.13
C VAL A 16 -5.66 6.48 12.92
N ALA A 17 -4.87 6.25 13.97
CA ALA A 17 -4.28 7.32 14.78
C ALA A 17 -3.37 8.23 13.94
N ALA A 18 -2.53 7.66 13.06
CA ALA A 18 -1.66 8.42 12.16
C ALA A 18 -2.47 9.28 11.17
N ALA A 19 -3.56 8.74 10.63
CA ALA A 19 -4.45 9.47 9.71
C ALA A 19 -5.15 10.65 10.41
N ILE A 20 -5.65 10.44 11.63
CA ILE A 20 -6.35 11.48 12.41
C ILE A 20 -5.41 12.61 12.83
N HIS A 21 -4.17 12.30 13.24
CA HIS A 21 -3.22 13.34 13.62
C HIS A 21 -2.64 14.08 12.41
N GLY A 22 -2.68 13.46 11.24
CA GLY A 22 -2.05 13.98 10.03
C GLY A 22 -0.54 13.73 10.04
N LEU A 23 0.01 13.36 8.88
CA LEU A 23 1.44 13.22 8.71
C LEU A 23 2.08 14.61 8.81
N ASN A 24 2.75 14.89 9.94
CA ASN A 24 3.58 16.08 10.16
C ASN A 24 2.84 17.42 10.34
N ARG A 25 1.51 17.43 10.53
CA ARG A 25 0.76 18.66 10.82
C ARG A 25 0.04 18.51 12.15
N PRO A 26 0.23 19.39 13.14
CA PRO A 26 -0.56 19.34 14.35
C PRO A 26 -1.99 19.75 14.01
N LEU A 27 -2.86 18.78 13.74
CA LEU A 27 -4.28 19.00 13.86
C LEU A 27 -4.58 19.27 15.33
N SER A 28 -5.45 20.23 15.62
CA SER A 28 -5.73 20.71 16.98
C SER A 28 -6.34 19.64 17.92
N CYS A 29 -6.53 18.41 17.44
CA CYS A 29 -7.02 17.28 18.22
C CYS A 29 -5.91 16.78 19.17
N PRO A 30 -6.22 16.58 20.46
CA PRO A 30 -5.26 16.02 21.40
C PRO A 30 -4.88 14.60 20.97
N ARG A 31 -3.62 14.38 20.56
CA ARG A 31 -3.10 13.07 20.16
C ARG A 31 -3.32 11.96 21.20
N ASN A 32 -3.46 12.35 22.46
CA ASN A 32 -3.72 11.43 23.56
C ASN A 32 -5.15 10.87 23.57
N GLU A 33 -6.18 11.67 23.23
CA GLU A 33 -7.57 11.20 23.31
C GLU A 33 -7.81 10.05 22.34
N VAL A 34 -7.38 10.21 21.08
CA VAL A 34 -7.51 9.18 20.05
C VAL A 34 -6.81 7.88 20.45
N VAL A 35 -5.58 7.98 20.98
CA VAL A 35 -4.83 6.79 21.41
C VAL A 35 -5.51 6.11 22.59
N THR A 36 -6.01 6.87 23.58
CA THR A 36 -6.74 6.28 24.72
C THR A 36 -8.05 5.61 24.29
N THR A 37 -8.79 6.21 23.35
CA THR A 37 -10.02 5.60 22.82
C THR A 37 -9.71 4.32 22.04
N LEU A 38 -8.65 4.31 21.22
CA LEU A 38 -8.23 3.11 20.50
C LEU A 38 -7.78 2.01 21.45
N GLU A 39 -7.03 2.33 22.49
CA GLU A 39 -6.64 1.38 23.54
C GLU A 39 -7.86 0.73 24.20
N GLN A 40 -8.90 1.52 24.51
CA GLN A 40 -10.14 1.00 25.09
C GLN A 40 -10.92 0.08 24.12
N ILE A 41 -10.94 0.39 22.82
CA ILE A 41 -11.68 -0.40 21.82
C ILE A 41 -10.93 -1.68 21.44
N THR A 42 -9.61 -1.58 21.25
CA THR A 42 -8.81 -2.67 20.68
C THR A 42 -8.01 -3.46 21.70
N HIS A 43 -7.99 -3.03 22.98
CA HIS A 43 -7.14 -3.58 24.03
C HIS A 43 -5.65 -3.64 23.67
N VAL A 44 -5.21 -2.70 22.83
CA VAL A 44 -3.80 -2.56 22.47
C VAL A 44 -3.23 -1.42 23.29
N GLU A 45 -2.11 -1.69 23.96
CA GLU A 45 -1.46 -0.71 24.83
C GLU A 45 -1.13 0.59 24.08
N ALA A 46 -1.43 1.72 24.72
CA ALA A 46 -1.23 3.03 24.12
C ALA A 46 0.23 3.28 23.68
N ASP A 47 1.22 2.72 24.40
CA ASP A 47 2.64 2.82 24.03
C ASP A 47 2.96 2.09 22.73
N GLN A 48 2.37 0.91 22.51
CA GLN A 48 2.55 0.16 21.27
C GLN A 48 1.93 0.91 20.09
N ILE A 49 0.73 1.49 20.29
CA ILE A 49 0.06 2.33 19.28
C ILE A 49 0.96 3.52 18.94
N ARG A 50 1.46 4.26 19.94
CA ARG A 50 2.34 5.42 19.73
C ARG A 50 3.61 5.07 18.97
N GLN A 51 4.27 3.97 19.34
CA GLN A 51 5.47 3.50 18.64
C GLN A 51 5.16 3.13 17.19
N CYS A 52 4.08 2.38 16.95
CA CYS A 52 3.68 1.98 15.61
C CYS A 52 3.30 3.21 14.74
N VAL A 53 2.65 4.23 15.31
CA VAL A 53 2.39 5.51 14.62
C VAL A 53 3.70 6.17 14.18
N GLN A 54 4.69 6.25 15.06
CA GLN A 54 6.00 6.83 14.73
C GLN A 54 6.67 6.06 13.57
N ASP A 55 6.57 4.74 13.60
CA ASP A 55 7.13 3.88 12.56
C ASP A 55 6.46 4.09 11.19
N ILE A 56 5.14 4.28 11.17
CA ILE A 56 4.37 4.63 9.97
C ILE A 56 4.82 6.01 9.45
N GLU A 57 4.94 7.01 10.32
CA GLU A 57 5.38 8.36 9.95
C GLU A 57 6.78 8.33 9.31
N VAL A 58 7.72 7.60 9.89
CA VAL A 58 9.08 7.43 9.35
C VAL A 58 9.07 6.71 8.00
N LEU A 59 8.28 5.64 7.86
CA LEU A 59 8.14 4.92 6.59
C LEU A 59 7.57 5.84 5.49
N MET A 60 6.55 6.64 5.82
CA MET A 60 5.93 7.55 4.86
C MET A 60 6.90 8.66 4.43
N ALA A 61 7.64 9.25 5.38
CA ALA A 61 8.65 10.27 5.08
C ALA A 61 9.75 9.75 4.15
N THR A 62 10.27 8.54 4.43
CA THR A 62 11.30 7.91 3.59
C THR A 62 10.77 7.51 2.21
N SER A 63 9.54 7.02 2.15
CA SER A 63 8.90 6.65 0.87
C SER A 63 8.64 7.87 0.00
N PHE A 64 8.20 8.98 0.58
CA PHE A 64 8.01 10.25 -0.14
C PHE A 64 9.33 10.80 -0.66
N ALA A 65 10.40 10.75 0.14
CA ALA A 65 11.73 11.16 -0.30
C ALA A 65 12.26 10.30 -1.47
N ALA A 66 12.00 8.99 -1.46
CA ALA A 66 12.36 8.10 -2.56
C ALA A 66 11.56 8.40 -3.84
N PHE A 67 10.28 8.77 -3.71
CA PHE A 67 9.42 9.10 -4.86
C PHE A 67 9.80 10.42 -5.56
N GLN A 68 10.39 11.36 -4.82
CA GLN A 68 10.84 12.65 -5.38
C GLN A 68 12.23 12.59 -6.02
N GLN A 69 12.93 11.46 -5.95
CA GLN A 69 14.19 11.28 -6.67
C GLN A 69 13.91 11.21 -8.18
N PRO A 70 14.59 12.02 -9.03
CA PRO A 70 14.48 11.86 -10.46
C PRO A 70 14.90 10.44 -10.86
N PRO A 71 14.35 9.85 -11.95
CA PRO A 71 14.79 8.56 -12.46
C PRO A 71 16.19 8.70 -13.07
N HIS A 72 17.22 8.83 -12.23
CA HIS A 72 18.59 8.72 -12.66
C HIS A 72 18.92 7.24 -12.85
N SER A 73 18.92 6.86 -14.13
CA SER A 73 19.73 5.80 -14.74
C SER A 73 19.84 4.50 -13.96
N LYS A 74 19.02 3.53 -14.38
CA LYS A 74 19.17 2.10 -14.09
C LYS A 74 20.64 1.68 -14.22
N VAL A 75 21.34 1.54 -13.10
CA VAL A 75 22.56 0.74 -13.05
C VAL A 75 22.10 -0.71 -12.95
N SER A 76 22.32 -1.41 -14.05
CA SER A 76 22.18 -2.85 -14.23
C SER A 76 22.73 -3.63 -13.05
N SER A 77 21.89 -4.43 -12.40
CA SER A 77 22.31 -5.56 -11.57
C SER A 77 21.60 -6.81 -12.12
N PRO A 78 22.31 -7.95 -12.26
CA PRO A 78 21.85 -9.06 -13.07
C PRO A 78 20.65 -9.75 -12.42
N SER A 79 19.57 -9.87 -13.18
CA SER A 79 18.48 -10.79 -12.88
C SER A 79 19.00 -12.22 -12.95
N THR A 80 19.10 -12.89 -11.81
CA THR A 80 19.20 -14.35 -11.77
C THR A 80 17.85 -14.90 -12.25
N ALA A 81 17.85 -15.36 -13.49
CA ALA A 81 16.74 -16.03 -14.13
C ALA A 81 16.40 -17.32 -13.38
N TYR A 82 15.26 -17.35 -12.67
CA TYR A 82 14.55 -18.60 -12.43
C TYR A 82 13.65 -18.84 -13.64
N ALA A 83 14.18 -19.63 -14.57
CA ALA A 83 13.41 -20.29 -15.61
C ALA A 83 12.51 -21.35 -14.96
N SER A 84 11.20 -21.30 -15.24
CA SER A 84 10.19 -22.39 -15.16
C SER A 84 8.82 -21.72 -15.31
N THR A 85 7.90 -22.04 -16.23
CA THR A 85 7.74 -23.17 -17.14
C THR A 85 6.85 -22.69 -18.30
N LYS A 86 7.33 -22.81 -19.54
CA LYS A 86 6.45 -22.93 -20.72
C LYS A 86 6.05 -24.40 -20.78
N LEU A 87 4.76 -24.70 -20.75
CA LEU A 87 4.16 -25.82 -21.46
C LEU A 87 2.66 -25.53 -21.59
N SER A 88 2.31 -24.92 -22.72
CA SER A 88 0.98 -24.97 -23.31
C SER A 88 0.57 -26.43 -23.43
N SER A 89 -0.55 -26.79 -22.83
CA SER A 89 -1.30 -27.99 -23.17
C SER A 89 -2.74 -27.55 -23.39
N ASN A 90 -3.21 -27.65 -24.63
CA ASN A 90 -4.55 -28.08 -24.96
C ASN A 90 -4.71 -28.11 -26.49
N ASN A 91 -4.43 -29.26 -27.07
CA ASN A 91 -4.96 -29.68 -28.35
C ASN A 91 -5.91 -30.85 -28.09
N VAL A 92 -7.21 -30.57 -27.99
CA VAL A 92 -8.26 -31.44 -28.54
C VAL A 92 -9.46 -30.58 -28.95
N PRO A 93 -10.09 -30.87 -30.10
CA PRO A 93 -10.90 -29.92 -30.85
C PRO A 93 -12.37 -30.02 -30.46
N SER A 94 -13.06 -28.89 -30.35
CA SER A 94 -14.52 -28.81 -30.44
C SER A 94 -14.94 -27.40 -30.81
N THR A 95 -15.89 -27.37 -31.72
CA THR A 95 -16.47 -26.27 -32.47
C THR A 95 -17.27 -25.26 -31.62
N LEU A 96 -17.40 -24.05 -32.19
CA LEU A 96 -18.44 -23.04 -31.99
C LEU A 96 -18.34 -22.05 -30.81
N ASP A 97 -18.15 -20.78 -31.21
CA ASP A 97 -18.98 -19.61 -30.87
C ASP A 97 -18.52 -18.63 -29.75
N SER A 98 -18.35 -17.37 -30.18
CA SER A 98 -18.67 -16.08 -29.52
C SER A 98 -18.48 -15.97 -27.99
N SER A 99 -17.71 -15.07 -27.38
CA SER A 99 -17.70 -13.61 -27.58
C SER A 99 -16.73 -13.00 -26.55
N GLN A 100 -15.67 -12.33 -27.01
CA GLN A 100 -14.78 -11.51 -26.18
C GLN A 100 -15.24 -10.05 -26.30
N PRO A 101 -15.70 -9.36 -25.24
CA PRO A 101 -15.87 -7.92 -25.32
C PRO A 101 -14.53 -7.23 -25.07
N ASN A 102 -13.80 -6.94 -26.16
CA ASN A 102 -12.80 -5.88 -26.18
C ASN A 102 -13.54 -4.54 -26.19
N THR A 103 -13.45 -3.75 -25.13
CA THR A 103 -13.92 -2.36 -25.17
C THR A 103 -12.75 -1.41 -24.88
N PRO A 104 -12.07 -0.93 -25.92
CA PRO A 104 -11.23 0.25 -25.82
C PRO A 104 -12.13 1.47 -26.01
N THR A 105 -12.45 2.20 -24.94
CA THR A 105 -13.16 3.48 -25.07
C THR A 105 -12.15 4.60 -24.94
N ASP A 106 -11.61 5.05 -26.08
CA ASP A 106 -10.87 6.32 -26.19
C ASP A 106 -11.90 7.41 -26.48
N VAL A 107 -12.07 8.35 -25.55
CA VAL A 107 -13.03 9.47 -25.65
C VAL A 107 -12.20 10.72 -25.93
N GLN A 108 -12.37 11.32 -27.11
CA GLN A 108 -11.78 12.63 -27.41
C GLN A 108 -12.80 13.74 -27.13
N ASP A 109 -12.37 14.75 -26.37
CA ASP A 109 -13.18 15.93 -26.06
C ASP A 109 -13.39 16.78 -27.32
N VAL A 110 -14.65 17.19 -27.56
CA VAL A 110 -15.01 18.15 -28.60
C VAL A 110 -14.90 19.57 -28.03
N ASN A 111 -13.99 20.37 -28.58
CA ASN A 111 -13.88 21.78 -28.23
C ASN A 111 -14.84 22.60 -29.11
N PHE A 112 -15.79 23.30 -28.50
CA PHE A 112 -16.67 24.26 -29.17
C PHE A 112 -15.97 25.62 -29.36
#